data_AF-A0A9D3PH77-F1
#
_entry.id   AF-A0A9D3PH77-F1
#
_cell.length_a   1.000
_cell.length_b   1.000
_cell.length_c   1.000
_cell.angle_alpha   90.00
_cell.angle_beta   90.00
_cell.angle_gamma   90.00
#
_symmetry.space_group_name_H-M   'P 1'
#
loop_
_entity.id
_entity.type
_entity.pdbx_description
1 polymer ?
#
loop_
_entity_poly.entity_id
_entity_poly.type
_entity_poly.pdbx_seq_one_letter_code
_entity_poly.pdbx_strand_id
1 'polypeptide(L)'
;MSNENFIEIPQFLSSDKKTILCATYLRRCSYVWIVNDIDRAASDKDPWTMLNSSIQNMRQGGECRNITFICTKTDIINPQSYMRSSRIRDKDLSGGQVLDTAGKKRACILHRNEQAKKVVRNSFNHETEIKKHFKEDVFQVFTVSSEEFLSEENPILKSSETEIPQVRELLRKLNRDCLKKAEDCYVSRVFGILSLIHGENCGSNEMDKEKLEVYQILKTKLEEECKKMSSFLSLVYEDFDQCLSNGAVKSENLCVKHALDQVIAPTSRTMHYNTLKAVCRRDGFFISGDGTVINMNRSLATAMFEHVDDLFQSIFPKTYSSSS
;
A
#
# COMPACT_ATOMS: atom_id res chain seq x y z
N MET A 1 24.00 -0.63 -12.87
CA MET A 1 23.34 -1.71 -12.11
C MET A 1 21.91 -1.28 -11.85
N SER A 2 20.95 -1.84 -12.58
CA SER A 2 19.52 -1.63 -12.32
C SER A 2 19.20 -2.22 -10.95
N ASN A 3 18.78 -1.38 -10.01
CA ASN A 3 18.46 -1.81 -8.66
C ASN A 3 17.09 -2.51 -8.71
N GLU A 4 17.06 -3.84 -8.74
CA GLU A 4 15.82 -4.64 -8.84
C GLU A 4 14.84 -4.40 -7.69
N ASN A 5 15.30 -3.76 -6.61
CA ASN A 5 14.54 -3.50 -5.39
C ASN A 5 13.79 -2.16 -5.39
N PHE A 6 14.09 -1.24 -6.32
CA PHE A 6 13.45 0.07 -6.38
C PHE A 6 12.99 0.35 -7.80
N ILE A 7 11.68 0.38 -7.99
CA ILE A 7 11.06 0.72 -9.26
C ILE A 7 10.46 2.11 -9.07
N GLU A 8 11.16 3.12 -9.57
CA GLU A 8 10.56 4.43 -9.75
C GLU A 8 9.51 4.31 -10.86
N ILE A 9 8.25 4.58 -10.53
CA ILE A 9 7.20 4.73 -11.53
C ILE A 9 7.25 6.20 -11.94
N PRO A 10 7.78 6.55 -13.12
CA PRO A 10 7.90 7.93 -13.53
C PRO A 10 6.51 8.58 -13.55
N GLN A 11 6.48 9.88 -13.26
CA GLN A 11 5.27 10.69 -13.35
C GLN A 11 4.59 10.48 -14.71
N PHE A 12 3.38 9.94 -14.67
CA PHE A 12 2.48 9.74 -15.81
C PHE A 12 3.09 8.88 -16.93
N LEU A 13 2.48 7.72 -17.17
CA LEU A 13 2.63 7.02 -18.45
C LEU A 13 1.95 7.87 -19.54
N SER A 14 2.58 8.97 -19.94
CA SER A 14 2.10 10.05 -20.84
C SER A 14 0.97 10.94 -20.30
N SER A 15 1.01 12.22 -20.70
CA SER A 15 -0.09 13.21 -20.55
C SER A 15 -1.44 12.71 -21.08
N ASP A 16 -1.42 11.71 -21.97
CA ASP A 16 -2.60 11.20 -22.66
C ASP A 16 -3.22 9.98 -21.97
N LYS A 17 -2.49 9.32 -21.06
CA LYS A 17 -2.96 8.20 -20.24
C LYS A 17 -2.65 8.47 -18.77
N LYS A 18 -3.57 9.17 -18.10
CA LYS A 18 -3.67 9.17 -16.63
C LYS A 18 -4.08 7.77 -16.15
N THR A 19 -3.27 6.75 -16.36
CA THR A 19 -3.55 5.38 -15.92
C THR A 19 -2.25 4.76 -15.50
N ILE A 20 -2.20 4.23 -14.28
CA ILE A 20 -1.12 3.34 -13.88
C ILE A 20 -1.29 2.06 -14.72
N LEU A 21 -0.62 2.01 -15.87
CA LEU A 21 -0.46 0.83 -16.72
C LEU A 21 0.55 -0.15 -16.06
N CYS A 22 0.45 -0.30 -14.74
CA CYS A 22 1.44 -0.89 -13.84
C CYS A 22 0.77 -1.80 -12.80
N ALA A 23 -0.44 -2.30 -13.09
CA ALA A 23 -1.16 -3.24 -12.22
C ALA A 23 -0.32 -4.48 -11.85
N THR A 24 0.52 -4.94 -12.78
CA THR A 24 1.47 -6.04 -12.59
C THR A 24 2.56 -5.73 -11.56
N TYR A 25 3.09 -4.50 -11.57
CA TYR A 25 4.13 -4.09 -10.62
C TYR A 25 3.56 -3.85 -9.23
N LEU A 26 2.41 -3.16 -9.14
CA LEU A 26 1.75 -2.92 -7.86
C LEU A 26 1.37 -4.19 -7.10
N ARG A 27 1.03 -5.28 -7.80
CA ARG A 27 0.80 -6.59 -7.19
C ARG A 27 2.05 -7.17 -6.52
N ARG A 28 3.23 -6.85 -7.05
CA ARG A 28 4.52 -7.33 -6.51
C ARG A 28 5.15 -6.37 -5.49
N CYS A 29 4.55 -5.21 -5.26
CA CYS A 29 5.07 -4.22 -4.32
C CYS A 29 4.64 -4.56 -2.89
N SER A 30 5.61 -4.76 -2.00
CA SER A 30 5.34 -4.90 -0.56
C SER A 30 5.13 -3.54 0.13
N TYR A 31 5.66 -2.46 -0.44
CA TYR A 31 5.62 -1.11 0.11
C TYR A 31 5.32 -0.11 -1.02
N VAL A 32 4.40 0.82 -0.78
CA VAL A 32 4.00 1.84 -1.77
C VAL A 32 4.24 3.23 -1.21
N TRP A 33 5.00 4.03 -1.94
CA TRP A 33 5.37 5.39 -1.53
C TRP A 33 4.72 6.39 -2.49
N ILE A 34 3.99 7.37 -1.94
CA ILE A 34 3.33 8.43 -2.70
C ILE A 34 4.08 9.72 -2.40
N VAL A 35 4.70 10.32 -3.42
CA VAL A 35 5.55 11.51 -3.25
C VAL A 35 4.91 12.70 -3.95
N ASN A 36 4.54 13.73 -3.18
CA ASN A 36 3.90 14.94 -3.68
C ASN A 36 4.52 16.20 -3.06
N ASP A 37 4.48 17.32 -3.78
CA ASP A 37 4.80 18.63 -3.20
C ASP A 37 3.80 18.97 -2.07
N ILE A 38 4.26 19.56 -0.96
CA ILE A 38 3.40 19.82 0.21
C ILE A 38 2.15 20.66 -0.13
N ASP A 39 2.27 21.63 -1.04
CA ASP A 39 1.15 22.49 -1.42
C ASP A 39 0.09 21.73 -2.25
N ARG A 40 0.51 20.69 -2.97
CA ARG A 40 -0.37 19.77 -3.70
C ARG A 40 -0.90 18.65 -2.82
N ALA A 41 -0.12 18.15 -1.87
CA ALA A 41 -0.51 17.04 -1.00
C ALA A 41 -1.84 17.28 -0.25
N ALA A 42 -2.13 18.54 0.09
CA ALA A 42 -3.35 18.94 0.78
C ALA A 42 -4.54 19.27 -0.14
N SER A 43 -4.31 19.55 -1.42
CA SER A 43 -5.32 20.11 -2.34
C SER A 43 -5.60 19.24 -3.56
N ASP A 44 -4.65 18.38 -3.94
CA ASP A 44 -4.68 17.59 -5.15
C ASP A 44 -5.46 16.30 -4.95
N LYS A 45 -6.40 16.06 -5.87
CA LYS A 45 -7.20 14.82 -5.90
C LYS A 45 -6.48 13.70 -6.62
N ASP A 46 -5.51 14.01 -7.48
CA ASP A 46 -4.86 13.03 -8.35
C ASP A 46 -4.23 11.85 -7.58
N PRO A 47 -3.48 12.05 -6.46
CA PRO A 47 -2.89 10.94 -5.71
C PRO A 47 -3.93 10.00 -5.12
N TRP A 48 -5.04 10.54 -4.62
CA TRP A 48 -6.13 9.78 -4.02
C TRP A 48 -6.91 9.01 -5.07
N THR A 49 -7.20 9.65 -6.20
CA THR A 49 -7.80 9.01 -7.38
C THR A 49 -6.94 7.85 -7.87
N MET A 50 -5.62 8.04 -7.95
CA MET A 50 -4.67 6.98 -8.33
C MET A 50 -4.68 5.83 -7.32
N LEU A 51 -4.60 6.14 -6.03
CA LEU A 51 -4.59 5.16 -4.95
C LEU A 51 -5.89 4.32 -4.93
N ASN A 52 -7.04 4.98 -5.05
CA ASN A 52 -8.36 4.33 -5.13
C ASN A 52 -8.53 3.44 -6.35
N SER A 53 -7.99 3.85 -7.50
CA SER A 53 -8.00 3.03 -8.72
C SER A 53 -7.08 1.80 -8.61
N SER A 54 -6.07 1.86 -7.73
CA SER A 54 -5.00 0.87 -7.60
C SER A 54 -5.17 -0.09 -6.42
N ILE A 55 -6.04 0.22 -5.47
CA ILE A 55 -6.20 -0.50 -4.19
C ILE A 55 -6.43 -2.00 -4.36
N GLN A 56 -7.20 -2.40 -5.38
CA GLN A 56 -7.50 -3.81 -5.64
C GLN A 56 -6.26 -4.60 -6.08
N ASN A 57 -5.38 -3.98 -6.88
CA ASN A 57 -4.11 -4.60 -7.26
C ASN A 57 -3.16 -4.76 -6.07
N MET A 58 -3.31 -3.94 -5.02
CA MET A 58 -2.58 -4.06 -3.76
C MET A 58 -3.26 -5.02 -2.76
N ARG A 59 -4.50 -5.45 -3.02
CA ARG A 59 -5.33 -6.27 -2.14
C ARG A 59 -5.23 -7.75 -2.50
N GLN A 60 -5.81 -8.16 -3.62
CA GLN A 60 -5.96 -9.57 -4.01
C GLN A 60 -4.79 -9.99 -4.91
N GLY A 61 -3.93 -10.88 -4.40
CA GLY A 61 -2.67 -11.24 -5.07
C GLY A 61 -1.58 -10.17 -4.97
N GLY A 62 -1.82 -9.11 -4.18
CA GLY A 62 -0.88 -8.04 -3.90
C GLY A 62 -0.19 -8.21 -2.55
N GLU A 63 1.12 -7.99 -2.48
CA GLU A 63 1.87 -8.13 -1.22
C GLU A 63 1.93 -6.83 -0.39
N CYS A 64 1.22 -5.77 -0.78
CA CYS A 64 1.37 -4.46 -0.15
C CYS A 64 1.00 -4.50 1.34
N ARG A 65 1.98 -4.17 2.18
CA ARG A 65 1.90 -4.18 3.64
C ARG A 65 1.87 -2.79 4.25
N ASN A 66 2.32 -1.75 3.55
CA ASN A 66 2.35 -0.38 4.06
C ASN A 66 2.32 0.64 2.93
N ILE A 67 1.61 1.74 3.19
CA ILE A 67 1.53 2.90 2.31
C ILE A 67 2.14 4.10 3.04
N THR A 68 3.14 4.72 2.42
CA THR A 68 3.81 5.90 2.96
C THR A 68 3.57 7.10 2.05
N PHE A 69 3.05 8.19 2.61
CA PHE A 69 2.86 9.46 1.92
C PHE A 69 3.98 10.43 2.31
N ILE A 70 4.66 10.99 1.32
CA ILE A 70 5.81 11.89 1.50
C ILE A 70 5.48 13.23 0.85
N CYS A 71 5.31 14.24 1.69
CA CYS A 71 5.15 15.63 1.29
C CYS A 71 6.54 16.27 1.17
N THR A 72 6.96 16.65 -0.03
CA THR A 72 8.27 17.23 -0.32
C THR A 72 8.22 18.75 -0.44
N LYS A 73 9.39 19.40 -0.60
CA LYS A 73 9.56 20.85 -0.78
C LYS A 73 8.99 21.68 0.37
N THR A 74 9.12 21.16 1.59
CA THR A 74 8.55 21.80 2.78
C THR A 74 9.27 23.08 3.18
N ASP A 75 10.50 23.27 2.70
CA ASP A 75 11.33 24.47 2.82
C ASP A 75 10.87 25.65 1.95
N ILE A 76 10.15 25.37 0.86
CA ILE A 76 9.62 26.40 -0.05
C ILE A 76 8.37 27.01 0.57
N ILE A 77 8.55 28.11 1.30
CA ILE A 77 7.48 28.86 1.94
C ILE A 77 7.81 30.35 1.99
N ASN A 78 6.78 31.18 1.79
CA ASN A 78 6.83 32.60 2.15
C ASN A 78 6.12 32.79 3.50
N PRO A 79 6.83 33.06 4.61
CA PRO A 79 6.23 33.15 5.94
C PRO A 79 5.11 34.18 6.02
N GLN A 80 5.30 35.36 5.42
CA GLN A 80 4.32 36.44 5.47
C GLN A 80 3.03 36.07 4.73
N SER A 81 3.15 35.47 3.54
CA SER A 81 2.00 34.99 2.76
C SER A 81 1.27 33.88 3.50
N TYR A 82 2.00 32.91 4.04
CA TYR A 82 1.44 31.76 4.76
C TYR A 82 0.68 32.20 6.02
N MET A 83 1.29 33.04 6.86
CA MET A 83 0.65 33.56 8.07
C MET A 83 -0.64 34.33 7.75
N ARG A 84 -0.64 35.13 6.68
CA ARG A 84 -1.83 35.84 6.21
C ARG A 84 -2.92 34.88 5.76
N SER A 85 -2.60 33.91 4.90
CA SER A 85 -3.58 32.95 4.37
C SER A 85 -4.15 32.04 5.44
N SER A 86 -3.31 31.61 6.39
CA SER A 86 -3.70 30.73 7.48
C SER A 86 -4.25 31.46 8.71
N ARG A 87 -4.32 32.80 8.67
CA ARG A 87 -4.80 33.68 9.76
C ARG A 87 -4.04 33.47 11.08
N ILE A 88 -2.74 33.21 10.98
CA ILE A 88 -1.84 32.95 12.10
C ILE A 88 -1.08 34.22 12.44
N ARG A 89 -0.96 34.54 13.73
CA ARG A 89 -0.12 35.65 14.23
C ARG A 89 1.16 35.10 14.84
N ASP A 90 2.16 35.97 15.02
CA ASP A 90 3.44 35.59 15.63
C ASP A 90 3.24 34.84 16.96
N LYS A 91 2.32 35.31 17.82
CA LYS A 91 1.99 34.67 19.09
C LYS A 91 1.49 33.22 18.99
N ASP A 92 0.86 32.87 17.87
CA ASP A 92 0.28 31.54 17.64
C ASP A 92 1.38 30.53 17.20
N LEU A 93 2.54 31.02 16.74
CA LEU A 93 3.69 30.21 16.32
C LEU A 93 4.78 30.10 17.40
N SER A 94 4.94 31.13 18.23
CA SER A 94 6.08 31.27 19.13
C SER A 94 5.73 31.34 20.62
N GLY A 95 4.46 31.14 20.98
CA GLY A 95 4.00 31.26 22.37
C GLY A 95 4.26 32.66 22.97
N GLY A 96 4.38 33.69 22.14
CA GLY A 96 4.65 35.07 22.56
C GLY A 96 6.11 35.52 22.49
N GLN A 97 7.05 34.69 22.04
CA GLN A 97 8.45 35.11 21.82
C GLN A 97 8.63 35.87 20.51
N VAL A 98 9.51 36.87 20.51
CA VAL A 98 9.93 37.59 19.29
C VAL A 98 10.88 36.68 18.51
N LEU A 99 10.45 36.24 17.33
CA LEU A 99 11.26 35.45 16.40
C LEU A 99 11.94 36.36 15.39
N ASP A 100 13.21 36.08 15.09
CA ASP A 100 13.91 36.65 13.94
C ASP A 100 13.39 36.07 12.61
N THR A 101 13.89 36.56 11.48
CA THR A 101 13.42 36.12 10.15
C THR A 101 13.56 34.60 9.95
N ALA A 102 14.68 34.02 10.38
CA ALA A 102 14.95 32.59 10.27
C ALA A 102 14.03 31.76 11.19
N GLY A 103 13.88 32.17 12.44
CA GLY A 103 12.97 31.57 13.41
C GLY A 103 11.52 31.63 12.97
N LYS A 104 11.08 32.75 12.36
CA LYS A 104 9.74 32.87 11.77
C LYS A 104 9.55 31.90 10.61
N LYS A 105 10.54 31.77 9.72
CA LYS A 105 10.48 30.81 8.60
C LYS A 105 10.41 29.37 9.13
N ARG A 106 11.28 28.99 10.07
CA ARG A 106 11.26 27.66 10.73
C ARG A 106 9.89 27.37 11.36
N ALA A 107 9.34 28.29 12.15
CA ALA A 107 8.06 28.09 12.81
C ALA A 107 6.90 27.94 11.80
N CYS A 108 6.91 28.70 10.71
CA CYS A 108 5.94 28.55 9.62
C CYS A 108 6.05 27.20 8.93
N ILE A 109 7.27 26.71 8.67
CA ILE A 109 7.50 25.38 8.07
C ILE A 109 6.91 24.30 8.99
N LEU A 110 7.30 24.28 10.27
CA LEU A 110 6.85 23.27 11.22
C LEU A 110 5.31 23.28 11.37
N HIS A 111 4.71 24.47 11.47
CA HIS A 111 3.26 24.59 11.53
C HIS A 111 2.59 24.07 10.24
N ARG A 112 3.07 24.46 9.06
CA ARG A 112 2.52 23.99 7.78
C ARG A 112 2.63 22.47 7.63
N ASN A 113 3.76 21.91 8.02
CA ASN A 113 4.02 20.47 7.98
C ASN A 113 3.02 19.70 8.84
N GLU A 114 2.78 20.13 10.07
CA GLU A 114 1.78 19.50 10.94
C GLU A 114 0.36 19.62 10.39
N GLN A 115 -0.01 20.76 9.79
CA GLN A 115 -1.31 20.89 9.13
C GLN A 115 -1.43 19.98 7.91
N ALA A 116 -0.39 19.90 7.07
CA ALA A 116 -0.39 19.02 5.89
C ALA A 116 -0.54 17.55 6.30
N LYS A 117 0.17 17.10 7.33
CA LYS A 117 0.01 15.74 7.87
C LYS A 117 -1.42 15.47 8.35
N LYS A 118 -2.04 16.41 9.06
CA LYS A 118 -3.44 16.30 9.51
C LYS A 118 -4.39 16.20 8.32
N VAL A 119 -4.23 17.04 7.31
CA VAL A 119 -5.06 17.01 6.09
C VAL A 119 -4.91 15.68 5.37
N VAL A 120 -3.69 15.21 5.13
CA VAL A 120 -3.44 13.93 4.43
C VAL A 120 -4.01 12.74 5.22
N ARG A 121 -3.83 12.71 6.54
CA ARG A 121 -4.45 11.67 7.39
C ARG A 121 -5.97 11.76 7.38
N ASN A 122 -6.53 12.96 7.42
CA ASN A 122 -7.97 13.16 7.32
C ASN A 122 -8.48 12.67 5.97
N SER A 123 -7.83 13.00 4.86
CA SER A 123 -8.18 12.51 3.53
C SER A 123 -8.16 10.98 3.49
N PHE A 124 -7.09 10.34 3.97
CA PHE A 124 -7.04 8.87 4.12
C PHE A 124 -8.20 8.34 4.97
N ASN A 125 -8.55 9.06 6.04
CA ASN A 125 -9.63 8.67 6.94
C ASN A 125 -11.04 8.78 6.31
N HIS A 126 -11.21 9.57 5.26
CA HIS A 126 -12.44 9.65 4.47
C HIS A 126 -12.49 8.62 3.34
N GLU A 127 -11.35 8.01 2.97
CA GLU A 127 -11.26 6.97 1.93
C GLU A 127 -11.68 5.60 2.48
N THR A 128 -13.00 5.36 2.51
CA THR A 128 -13.61 4.16 3.08
C THR A 128 -13.08 2.86 2.49
N GLU A 129 -12.88 2.81 1.17
CA GLU A 129 -12.36 1.63 0.46
C GLU A 129 -10.92 1.30 0.85
N ILE A 130 -10.10 2.32 1.10
CA ILE A 130 -8.70 2.11 1.52
C ILE A 130 -8.67 1.63 2.97
N LYS A 131 -9.46 2.24 3.86
CA LYS A 131 -9.52 1.87 5.29
C LYS A 131 -10.02 0.47 5.56
N LYS A 132 -10.89 -0.07 4.69
CA LYS A 132 -11.33 -1.47 4.78
C LYS A 132 -10.15 -2.43 4.75
N HIS A 133 -9.05 -2.06 4.09
CA HIS A 133 -7.93 -2.96 3.83
C HIS A 133 -6.64 -2.54 4.54
N PHE A 134 -6.41 -1.24 4.68
CA PHE A 134 -5.24 -0.66 5.33
C PHE A 134 -5.69 0.07 6.59
N LYS A 135 -5.30 -0.45 7.74
CA LYS A 135 -5.52 0.20 9.03
C LYS A 135 -4.65 1.45 9.15
N GLU A 136 -4.99 2.35 10.07
CA GLU A 136 -4.30 3.64 10.23
C GLU A 136 -2.83 3.49 10.64
N ASP A 137 -2.47 2.44 11.40
CA ASP A 137 -1.10 2.09 11.76
C ASP A 137 -0.22 1.71 10.57
N VAL A 138 -0.85 1.39 9.43
CA VAL A 138 -0.22 0.98 8.19
C VAL A 138 0.02 2.17 7.23
N PHE A 139 -0.55 3.33 7.54
CA PHE A 139 -0.44 4.55 6.74
C PHE A 139 0.44 5.60 7.43
N GLN A 140 1.58 5.91 6.83
CA GLN A 140 2.54 6.86 7.38
C GLN A 140 2.60 8.13 6.54
N VAL A 141 2.78 9.28 7.19
CA VAL A 141 2.89 10.58 6.49
C VAL A 141 4.12 11.31 6.99
N PHE A 142 5.01 11.65 6.06
CA PHE A 142 6.22 12.43 6.32
C PHE A 142 6.18 13.75 5.56
N THR A 143 6.76 14.79 6.15
CA THR A 143 6.94 16.10 5.55
C THR A 143 8.43 16.39 5.46
N VAL A 144 9.01 16.19 4.27
CA VAL A 144 10.46 16.20 4.07
C VAL A 144 10.96 17.46 3.38
N SER A 145 12.15 17.90 3.75
CA SER A 145 12.93 18.87 2.99
C SER A 145 14.28 18.27 2.64
N SER A 146 14.51 18.01 1.36
CA SER A 146 15.81 17.55 0.87
C SER A 146 16.84 18.68 0.89
N GLU A 147 16.42 19.91 0.55
CA GLU A 147 17.29 21.08 0.54
C GLU A 147 17.85 21.38 1.93
N GLU A 148 16.99 21.49 2.94
CA GLU A 148 17.42 21.77 4.32
C GLU A 148 18.20 20.61 4.95
N PHE A 149 18.02 19.38 4.46
CA PHE A 149 18.78 18.23 4.94
C PHE A 149 20.18 18.14 4.34
N LEU A 150 20.34 18.56 3.08
CA LEU A 150 21.61 18.54 2.37
C LEU A 150 22.42 19.83 2.58
N SER A 151 21.77 20.92 3.01
CA SER A 151 22.46 22.20 3.23
C SER A 151 23.48 22.10 4.37
N GLU A 152 24.73 22.41 4.04
CA GLU A 152 25.84 22.51 5.00
C GLU A 152 25.96 23.94 5.57
N GLU A 153 25.43 24.94 4.85
CA GLU A 153 25.53 26.36 5.23
C GLU A 153 24.22 26.87 5.84
N ASN A 154 24.24 27.13 7.15
CA ASN A 154 23.16 27.77 7.93
C ASN A 154 21.74 27.20 7.67
N PRO A 155 21.51 25.89 7.90
CA PRO A 155 20.19 25.30 7.72
C PRO A 155 19.18 25.92 8.70
N ILE A 156 17.99 26.21 8.19
CA ILE A 156 16.87 26.74 8.97
C ILE A 156 16.27 25.62 9.81
N LEU A 157 16.19 24.40 9.26
CA LEU A 157 15.72 23.23 9.97
C LEU A 157 16.87 22.43 10.57
N LYS A 158 16.69 21.89 11.78
CA LYS A 158 17.59 20.83 12.26
C LYS A 158 17.40 19.58 11.42
N SER A 159 18.45 18.76 11.27
CA SER A 159 18.37 17.50 10.52
C SER A 159 17.17 16.62 10.95
N SER A 160 16.88 16.53 12.26
CA SER A 160 15.72 15.79 12.78
C SER A 160 14.35 16.36 12.38
N GLU A 161 14.28 17.64 12.03
CA GLU A 161 13.05 18.35 11.63
C GLU A 161 12.76 18.22 10.13
N THR A 162 13.74 17.79 9.35
CA THR A 162 13.58 17.52 7.91
C THR A 162 12.86 16.20 7.62
N GLU A 163 12.65 15.36 8.65
CA GLU A 163 12.03 14.03 8.58
C GLU A 163 12.71 12.98 7.68
N ILE A 164 13.75 13.35 6.94
CA ILE A 164 14.56 12.41 6.16
C ILE A 164 15.23 11.35 7.04
N PRO A 165 15.76 11.64 8.24
CA PRO A 165 16.26 10.61 9.14
C PRO A 165 15.19 9.56 9.52
N GLN A 166 13.95 9.99 9.73
CA GLN A 166 12.82 9.14 10.08
C GLN A 166 12.40 8.27 8.89
N VAL A 167 12.38 8.83 7.67
CA VAL A 167 12.15 8.06 6.44
C VAL A 167 13.26 7.01 6.23
N ARG A 168 14.53 7.37 6.51
CA ARG A 168 15.65 6.42 6.47
C ARG A 168 15.49 5.31 7.51
N GLU A 169 15.04 5.64 8.72
CA GLU A 169 14.82 4.62 9.75
C GLU A 169 13.65 3.70 9.42
N LEU A 170 12.58 4.22 8.81
CA LEU A 170 11.53 3.39 8.24
C LEU A 170 12.12 2.40 7.23
N LEU A 171 12.88 2.87 6.24
CA LEU A 171 13.54 1.98 5.27
C LEU A 171 14.41 0.91 5.93
N ARG A 172 15.21 1.29 6.93
CA ARG A 172 16.03 0.32 7.68
C ARG A 172 15.17 -0.70 8.40
N LYS A 173 14.08 -0.28 9.05
CA LYS A 173 13.12 -1.17 9.70
C LYS A 173 12.53 -2.16 8.68
N LEU A 174 12.03 -1.66 7.56
CA LEU A 174 11.43 -2.50 6.52
C LEU A 174 12.44 -3.51 5.95
N ASN A 175 13.69 -3.10 5.72
CA ASN A 175 14.74 -3.99 5.26
C ASN A 175 15.11 -5.04 6.31
N ARG A 176 15.22 -4.67 7.59
CA ARG A 176 15.47 -5.63 8.69
C ARG A 176 14.35 -6.66 8.79
N ASP A 177 13.09 -6.22 8.69
CA ASP A 177 11.93 -7.11 8.76
C ASP A 177 11.91 -8.11 7.58
N CYS A 178 12.36 -7.68 6.41
CA CYS A 178 12.52 -8.54 5.25
C CYS A 178 13.67 -9.56 5.43
N LEU A 179 14.85 -9.09 5.87
CA LEU A 179 16.03 -9.92 6.07
C LEU A 179 15.81 -10.96 7.18
N LYS A 180 15.23 -10.56 8.31
CA LYS A 180 14.98 -11.47 9.43
C LYS A 180 14.09 -12.65 9.03
N LYS A 181 13.03 -12.39 8.25
CA LYS A 181 12.18 -13.47 7.71
C LYS A 181 12.96 -14.43 6.81
N ALA A 182 13.86 -13.91 5.98
CA ALA A 182 14.70 -14.73 5.10
C ALA A 182 15.72 -15.56 5.91
N GLU A 183 16.36 -14.97 6.91
CA GLU A 183 17.29 -15.63 7.82
C GLU A 183 16.61 -16.74 8.61
N ASP A 184 15.45 -16.48 9.22
CA ASP A 184 14.67 -17.47 9.96
C ASP A 184 14.32 -18.68 9.06
N CYS A 185 13.94 -18.44 7.80
CA CYS A 185 13.69 -19.50 6.83
C CYS A 185 14.97 -20.27 6.45
N TYR A 186 16.11 -19.60 6.33
CA TYR A 186 17.36 -20.26 5.95
C TYR A 186 17.94 -21.09 7.11
N VAL A 187 18.00 -20.51 8.31
CA VAL A 187 18.50 -21.17 9.52
C VAL A 187 17.64 -22.38 9.86
N SER A 188 16.31 -22.27 9.80
CA SER A 188 15.43 -23.42 10.04
C SER A 188 15.63 -24.55 9.03
N ARG A 189 15.86 -24.24 7.75
CA ARG A 189 16.15 -25.25 6.72
C ARG A 189 17.51 -25.92 6.91
N VAL A 190 18.56 -25.14 7.16
CA VAL A 190 19.92 -25.68 7.41
C VAL A 190 19.94 -26.51 8.68
N PHE A 191 19.30 -26.03 9.75
CA PHE A 191 19.15 -26.78 10.99
C PHE A 191 18.45 -28.12 10.74
N GLY A 192 17.35 -28.11 9.98
CA GLY A 192 16.66 -29.34 9.58
C GLY A 192 17.58 -30.34 8.88
N ILE A 193 18.40 -29.89 7.91
CA ILE A 193 19.36 -30.75 7.21
C ILE A 193 20.44 -31.28 8.15
N LEU A 194 21.02 -30.43 9.00
CA LEU A 194 22.07 -30.83 9.95
C LEU A 194 21.54 -31.84 10.99
N SER A 195 20.32 -31.65 11.48
CA SER A 195 19.66 -32.61 12.38
C SER A 195 19.53 -33.99 11.74
N LEU A 196 19.22 -34.06 10.43
CA LEU A 196 19.15 -35.32 9.69
C LEU A 196 20.53 -36.00 9.61
N ILE A 197 21.59 -35.26 9.26
CA ILE A 197 22.96 -35.80 9.16
C ILE A 197 23.48 -36.29 10.52
N HIS A 198 23.20 -35.55 11.59
CA HIS A 198 23.64 -35.93 12.94
C HIS A 198 22.91 -37.18 13.45
N GLY A 199 21.61 -37.31 13.14
CA GLY A 199 20.84 -38.51 13.48
C GLY A 199 21.33 -39.79 12.78
N GLU A 200 21.92 -39.67 11.59
CA GLU A 200 22.50 -40.80 10.84
C GLU A 200 23.83 -41.29 11.44
N ASN A 201 24.69 -40.36 11.90
CA ASN A 201 26.05 -40.67 12.36
C ASN A 201 26.15 -41.17 13.82
N CYS A 202 25.13 -40.96 14.65
CA CYS A 202 25.07 -41.51 16.02
C CYS A 202 24.38 -42.89 15.98
N GLY A 203 25.14 -43.99 15.84
CA GLY A 203 24.59 -45.35 15.77
C GLY A 203 25.10 -46.29 16.87
N SER A 204 24.18 -46.83 17.68
CA SER A 204 24.35 -48.03 18.50
C SER A 204 23.09 -48.91 18.37
N ASN A 205 23.20 -50.23 18.55
CA ASN A 205 22.11 -51.17 18.29
C ASN A 205 20.84 -50.95 19.17
N GLU A 206 20.99 -50.35 20.35
CA GLU A 206 19.87 -49.96 21.23
C GLU A 206 19.11 -48.75 20.65
N MET A 207 19.83 -47.81 20.03
CA MET A 207 19.25 -46.65 19.39
C MET A 207 18.49 -46.98 18.11
N ASP A 208 18.74 -48.11 17.44
CA ASP A 208 18.04 -48.44 16.20
C ASP A 208 16.56 -48.78 16.42
N LYS A 209 16.22 -49.41 17.55
CA LYS A 209 14.81 -49.66 17.91
C LYS A 209 14.09 -48.37 18.28
N GLU A 210 14.72 -47.53 19.09
CA GLU A 210 14.18 -46.20 19.45
C GLU A 210 14.04 -45.29 18.22
N LYS A 211 15.02 -45.30 17.31
CA LYS A 211 14.94 -44.59 16.02
C LYS A 211 13.77 -45.06 15.17
N LEU A 212 13.53 -46.37 15.10
CA LEU A 212 12.41 -46.92 14.35
C LEU A 212 11.06 -46.52 14.98
N GLU A 213 10.94 -46.56 16.31
CA GLU A 213 9.75 -46.10 17.02
C GLU A 213 9.49 -44.60 16.79
N VAL A 214 10.52 -43.77 16.92
CA VAL A 214 10.44 -42.32 16.65
C VAL A 214 10.08 -42.05 15.18
N TYR A 215 10.68 -42.78 14.24
CA TYR A 215 10.35 -42.67 12.81
C TYR A 215 8.88 -42.98 12.56
N GLN A 216 8.34 -44.07 13.11
CA GLN A 216 6.93 -44.41 12.92
C GLN A 216 6.00 -43.36 13.54
N ILE A 217 6.34 -42.81 14.70
CA ILE A 217 5.59 -41.71 15.33
C ILE A 217 5.61 -40.47 14.42
N LEU A 218 6.78 -40.08 13.92
CA LEU A 218 6.92 -38.91 13.03
C LEU A 218 6.19 -39.12 11.70
N LYS A 219 6.31 -40.30 11.10
CA LYS A 219 5.61 -40.66 9.86
C LYS A 219 4.10 -40.59 10.05
N THR A 220 3.58 -41.22 11.10
CA THR A 220 2.14 -41.21 11.40
C THR A 220 1.64 -39.78 11.62
N LYS A 221 2.36 -38.98 12.43
CA LYS A 221 2.02 -37.56 12.65
C LYS A 221 2.06 -36.75 11.35
N LEU A 222 3.08 -36.94 10.52
CA LEU A 222 3.19 -36.24 9.24
C LEU A 222 2.04 -36.61 8.31
N GLU A 223 1.69 -37.89 8.22
CA GLU A 223 0.54 -38.36 7.44
C GLU A 223 -0.79 -37.78 7.95
N GLU A 224 -0.97 -37.71 9.28
CA GLU A 224 -2.13 -37.06 9.89
C GLU A 224 -2.21 -35.57 9.57
N GLU A 225 -1.10 -34.83 9.70
CA GLU A 225 -1.05 -33.40 9.35
C GLU A 225 -1.25 -33.17 7.85
N CYS A 226 -0.69 -34.01 6.98
CA CYS A 226 -0.95 -33.96 5.54
C CYS A 226 -2.43 -34.20 5.22
N LYS A 227 -3.08 -35.15 5.90
CA LYS A 227 -4.53 -35.40 5.74
C LYS A 227 -5.36 -34.20 6.20
N LYS A 228 -5.05 -33.62 7.37
CA LYS A 228 -5.72 -32.40 7.86
C LYS A 228 -5.56 -31.25 6.87
N MET A 229 -4.35 -31.05 6.35
CA MET A 229 -4.06 -30.03 5.35
C MET A 229 -4.84 -30.27 4.06
N SER A 230 -4.87 -31.51 3.56
CA SER A 230 -5.64 -31.85 2.36
C SER A 230 -7.14 -31.59 2.55
N SER A 231 -7.71 -31.98 3.69
CA SER A 231 -9.12 -31.71 3.99
C SER A 231 -9.42 -30.22 4.07
N PHE A 232 -8.53 -29.45 4.71
CA PHE A 232 -8.65 -27.99 4.76
C PHE A 232 -8.62 -27.36 3.37
N LEU A 233 -7.68 -27.77 2.51
CA LEU A 233 -7.57 -27.26 1.14
C LEU A 233 -8.79 -27.62 0.29
N SER A 234 -9.36 -28.81 0.46
CA SER A 234 -10.60 -29.19 -0.22
C SER A 234 -11.78 -28.30 0.18
N LEU A 235 -11.95 -28.04 1.48
CA LEU A 235 -12.99 -27.13 1.97
C LEU A 235 -12.82 -25.72 1.41
N VAL A 236 -11.59 -25.20 1.46
CA VAL A 236 -11.25 -23.89 0.88
C VAL A 236 -11.56 -23.84 -0.62
N TYR A 237 -11.25 -24.90 -1.36
CA TYR A 237 -11.54 -25.00 -2.79
C TYR A 237 -13.06 -24.94 -3.05
N GLU A 238 -13.84 -25.73 -2.32
CA GLU A 238 -15.31 -25.76 -2.45
C GLU A 238 -15.93 -24.39 -2.14
N ASP A 239 -15.48 -23.74 -1.06
CA ASP A 239 -15.93 -22.40 -0.69
C ASP A 239 -15.62 -21.37 -1.79
N PHE A 240 -14.40 -21.39 -2.35
CA PHE A 240 -14.02 -20.50 -3.45
C PHE A 240 -14.82 -20.78 -4.73
N ASP A 241 -15.01 -22.05 -5.10
CA ASP A 241 -15.77 -22.44 -6.28
C ASP A 241 -17.22 -21.94 -6.19
N GLN A 242 -17.85 -22.09 -5.02
CA GLN A 242 -19.19 -21.59 -4.77
C GLN A 242 -19.25 -20.06 -4.83
N CYS A 243 -18.34 -19.36 -4.16
CA CYS A 243 -18.28 -17.90 -4.18
C CYS A 243 -18.06 -17.34 -5.59
N LEU A 244 -17.12 -17.92 -6.35
CA LEU A 244 -16.81 -17.52 -7.72
C LEU A 244 -17.99 -17.78 -8.67
N SER A 245 -18.62 -18.95 -8.57
CA SER A 245 -19.79 -19.31 -9.37
C SER A 245 -20.96 -18.36 -9.13
N ASN A 246 -21.29 -18.09 -7.86
CA ASN A 246 -22.34 -17.15 -7.49
C ASN A 246 -22.02 -15.72 -7.95
N GLY A 247 -20.77 -15.29 -7.77
CA GLY A 247 -20.29 -13.99 -8.22
C GLY A 247 -20.36 -13.81 -9.73
N ALA A 248 -20.02 -14.84 -10.51
CA ALA A 248 -20.11 -14.83 -11.97
C ALA A 248 -21.56 -14.69 -12.44
N VAL A 249 -22.48 -15.53 -11.93
CA VAL A 249 -23.91 -15.47 -12.27
C VAL A 249 -24.50 -14.10 -11.93
N LYS A 250 -24.19 -13.55 -10.75
CA LYS A 250 -24.67 -12.22 -10.35
C LYS A 250 -24.10 -11.11 -11.22
N SER A 251 -22.82 -11.21 -11.60
CA SER A 251 -22.17 -10.23 -12.50
C SER A 251 -22.77 -10.24 -13.89
N GLU A 252 -23.06 -11.42 -14.45
CA GLU A 252 -23.73 -11.57 -15.74
C GLU A 252 -25.13 -10.95 -15.71
N ASN A 253 -25.93 -11.25 -14.68
CA ASN A 253 -27.28 -10.70 -14.52
C ASN A 253 -27.30 -9.17 -14.39
N LEU A 254 -26.26 -8.57 -13.79
CA LEU A 254 -26.16 -7.14 -13.57
C LEU A 254 -25.35 -6.40 -14.65
N CYS A 255 -24.73 -7.09 -15.61
CA CYS A 255 -23.75 -6.50 -16.53
C CYS A 255 -24.33 -5.33 -17.34
N VAL A 256 -25.54 -5.51 -17.90
CA VAL A 256 -26.23 -4.48 -18.68
C VAL A 256 -26.57 -3.28 -17.81
N LYS A 257 -27.09 -3.52 -16.60
CA LYS A 257 -27.43 -2.45 -15.66
C LYS A 257 -26.19 -1.66 -15.25
N HIS A 258 -25.09 -2.32 -14.88
CA HIS A 258 -23.85 -1.64 -14.51
C HIS A 258 -23.22 -0.86 -15.66
N ALA A 259 -23.22 -1.44 -16.87
CA ALA A 259 -22.79 -0.73 -18.07
C ALA A 259 -23.66 0.52 -18.31
N LEU A 260 -24.97 0.40 -18.12
CA LEU A 260 -25.89 1.51 -18.23
C LEU A 260 -25.59 2.61 -17.21
N ASP A 261 -25.60 2.28 -15.93
CA ASP A 261 -25.48 3.24 -14.82
C ASP A 261 -24.11 3.95 -14.80
N GLN A 262 -23.03 3.28 -15.16
CA GLN A 262 -21.65 3.80 -15.02
C GLN A 262 -21.06 4.38 -16.30
N VAL A 263 -21.57 3.98 -17.48
CA VAL A 263 -20.97 4.34 -18.77
C VAL A 263 -22.00 4.95 -19.75
N ILE A 264 -23.29 4.63 -19.63
CA ILE A 264 -24.30 4.92 -20.68
C ILE A 264 -25.45 5.86 -20.19
N ALA A 265 -25.61 6.14 -18.89
CA ALA A 265 -26.75 6.88 -18.32
C ALA A 265 -26.65 8.44 -18.40
N PRO A 266 -27.78 9.18 -18.51
CA PRO A 266 -27.95 10.26 -19.50
C PRO A 266 -27.72 11.68 -18.96
N THR A 267 -26.79 12.42 -19.57
CA THR A 267 -26.74 13.90 -19.49
C THR A 267 -26.62 14.59 -20.85
N SER A 268 -26.30 13.87 -21.95
CA SER A 268 -26.43 14.34 -23.35
C SER A 268 -26.03 13.23 -24.35
N ARG A 269 -26.75 13.07 -25.46
CA ARG A 269 -26.53 11.99 -26.47
C ARG A 269 -25.15 12.01 -27.15
N THR A 270 -24.52 13.18 -27.31
CA THR A 270 -23.27 13.34 -28.10
C THR A 270 -21.99 13.07 -27.30
N MET A 271 -21.97 13.34 -25.99
CA MET A 271 -20.80 13.05 -25.14
C MET A 271 -20.59 11.54 -24.88
N HIS A 272 -21.67 10.74 -24.91
CA HIS A 272 -21.66 9.31 -24.58
C HIS A 272 -20.85 8.45 -25.55
N TYR A 273 -21.03 8.65 -26.86
CA TYR A 273 -20.31 7.85 -27.85
C TYR A 273 -18.80 8.03 -27.71
N ASN A 274 -18.34 9.25 -27.43
CA ASN A 274 -16.90 9.53 -27.26
C ASN A 274 -16.35 8.90 -25.98
N THR A 275 -17.08 8.95 -24.86
CA THR A 275 -16.70 8.29 -23.61
C THR A 275 -16.67 6.78 -23.76
N LEU A 276 -17.73 6.17 -24.28
CA LEU A 276 -17.79 4.73 -24.52
C LEU A 276 -16.70 4.27 -25.48
N LYS A 277 -16.49 5.00 -26.58
CA LYS A 277 -15.40 4.75 -27.54
C LYS A 277 -14.03 4.88 -26.88
N ALA A 278 -13.84 5.85 -25.99
CA ALA A 278 -12.60 6.01 -25.25
C ALA A 278 -12.37 4.85 -24.26
N VAL A 279 -13.39 4.45 -23.51
CA VAL A 279 -13.36 3.29 -22.59
C VAL A 279 -13.02 2.01 -23.36
N CYS A 280 -13.71 1.72 -24.48
CA CYS A 280 -13.44 0.55 -25.30
C CYS A 280 -12.03 0.56 -25.93
N ARG A 281 -11.52 1.74 -26.33
CA ARG A 281 -10.16 1.88 -26.91
C ARG A 281 -9.04 1.82 -25.86
N ARG A 282 -9.38 1.95 -24.57
CA ARG A 282 -8.45 2.01 -23.45
C ARG A 282 -8.69 0.85 -22.47
N ASP A 283 -9.05 -0.31 -23.00
CA ASP A 283 -9.22 -1.56 -22.26
C ASP A 283 -10.14 -1.44 -21.04
N GLY A 284 -11.25 -0.70 -21.18
CA GLY A 284 -12.25 -0.54 -20.13
C GLY A 284 -11.95 0.59 -19.14
N PHE A 285 -10.93 1.43 -19.37
CA PHE A 285 -10.52 2.49 -18.44
C PHE A 285 -10.53 3.89 -19.09
N PHE A 286 -11.11 4.87 -18.42
CA PHE A 286 -11.15 6.26 -18.88
C PHE A 286 -11.07 7.24 -17.71
N ILE A 287 -10.39 8.38 -17.91
CA ILE A 287 -10.40 9.51 -16.98
C ILE A 287 -10.84 10.75 -17.75
N SER A 288 -11.86 11.43 -17.25
CA SER A 288 -12.34 12.70 -17.79
C SER A 288 -11.46 13.88 -17.37
N GLY A 289 -11.63 15.03 -18.03
CA GLY A 289 -10.83 16.23 -17.76
C GLY A 289 -10.95 16.77 -16.32
N ASP A 290 -12.06 16.47 -15.64
CA ASP A 290 -12.33 16.82 -14.24
C ASP A 290 -11.75 15.81 -13.21
N GLY A 291 -11.13 14.72 -13.69
CA GLY A 291 -10.53 13.68 -12.85
C GLY A 291 -11.45 12.51 -12.49
N THR A 292 -12.69 12.46 -13.00
CA THR A 292 -13.59 11.31 -12.76
C THR A 292 -13.05 10.07 -13.47
N VAL A 293 -12.94 8.96 -12.73
CA VAL A 293 -12.44 7.68 -13.24
C VAL A 293 -13.61 6.77 -13.59
N ILE A 294 -13.63 6.29 -14.83
CA ILE A 294 -14.55 5.24 -15.30
C ILE A 294 -13.72 3.99 -15.53
N ASN A 295 -13.98 2.94 -14.74
CA ASN A 295 -13.37 1.62 -14.91
C ASN A 295 -14.47 0.58 -15.13
N MET A 296 -14.81 0.34 -16.38
CA MET A 296 -15.88 -0.58 -16.79
C MET A 296 -15.58 -2.02 -16.38
N ASN A 297 -14.33 -2.46 -16.51
CA ASN A 297 -13.94 -3.81 -16.09
C ASN A 297 -14.17 -4.02 -14.59
N ARG A 298 -13.88 -2.99 -13.77
CA ARG A 298 -14.16 -3.03 -12.33
C ARG A 298 -15.66 -3.12 -12.07
N SER A 299 -16.46 -2.27 -12.71
CA SER A 299 -17.92 -2.26 -12.51
C SER A 299 -18.56 -3.58 -12.90
N LEU A 300 -18.09 -4.22 -13.98
CA LEU A 300 -18.59 -5.52 -14.43
C LEU A 300 -18.18 -6.65 -13.49
N ALA A 301 -16.99 -6.58 -12.89
CA ALA A 301 -16.48 -7.58 -11.96
C ALA A 301 -16.88 -7.31 -10.49
N THR A 302 -17.58 -6.21 -10.17
CA THR A 302 -17.89 -5.81 -8.79
C THR A 302 -18.55 -6.94 -7.99
N ALA A 303 -19.55 -7.61 -8.57
CA ALA A 303 -20.24 -8.69 -7.88
C ALA A 303 -19.33 -9.92 -7.66
N MET A 304 -18.37 -10.21 -8.55
CA MET A 304 -17.37 -11.25 -8.30
C MET A 304 -16.51 -10.91 -7.08
N PHE A 305 -16.03 -9.67 -7.00
CA PHE A 305 -15.21 -9.22 -5.86
C PHE A 305 -16.00 -9.30 -4.55
N GLU A 306 -17.23 -8.77 -4.50
CA GLU A 306 -18.10 -8.83 -3.31
C GLU A 306 -18.30 -10.24 -2.77
N HIS A 307 -18.38 -11.25 -3.64
CA HIS A 307 -18.59 -12.64 -3.22
C HIS A 307 -17.30 -13.35 -2.75
N VAL A 308 -16.14 -12.92 -3.23
CA VAL A 308 -14.84 -13.58 -2.95
C VAL A 308 -14.05 -12.88 -1.85
N ASP A 309 -14.24 -11.59 -1.69
CA ASP A 309 -13.40 -10.70 -0.90
C ASP A 309 -13.28 -11.07 0.58
N ASP A 310 -14.41 -11.40 1.22
CA ASP A 310 -14.45 -11.73 2.64
C ASP A 310 -13.83 -13.11 2.90
N LEU A 311 -14.12 -14.09 2.03
CA LEU A 311 -13.53 -15.43 2.09
C LEU A 311 -12.01 -15.36 1.90
N PHE A 312 -11.56 -14.62 0.89
CA PHE A 312 -10.14 -14.42 0.60
C PHE A 312 -9.42 -13.78 1.79
N GLN A 313 -10.02 -12.76 2.42
CA GLN A 313 -9.44 -12.09 3.58
C GLN A 313 -9.39 -12.97 4.84
N SER A 314 -10.38 -13.86 5.01
CA SER A 314 -10.41 -14.84 6.10
C SER A 314 -9.28 -15.87 5.97
N ILE A 315 -9.05 -16.37 4.76
CA ILE A 315 -8.06 -17.42 4.48
C ILE A 315 -6.64 -16.84 4.43
N PHE A 316 -6.48 -15.64 3.86
CA PHE A 316 -5.19 -14.96 3.68
C PHE A 316 -5.13 -13.65 4.48
N PRO A 317 -5.16 -13.69 5.82
CA PRO A 317 -5.13 -12.49 6.63
C PRO A 317 -3.78 -11.79 6.50
N LYS A 318 -3.80 -10.47 6.25
CA LYS A 318 -2.59 -9.64 6.35
C LYS A 318 -2.21 -9.48 7.82
N THR A 319 -1.13 -10.13 8.25
CA THR A 319 -0.55 -9.91 9.57
C THR A 319 0.18 -8.57 9.58
N TYR A 320 -0.51 -7.54 10.06
CA TYR A 320 0.14 -6.29 10.43
C TYR A 320 0.83 -6.55 11.78
N SER A 321 2.15 -6.70 11.76
CA SER A 321 2.94 -6.78 12.98
C SER A 321 2.77 -5.46 13.72
N SER A 322 1.92 -5.47 14.75
CA SER A 322 1.87 -4.40 15.74
C SER A 322 3.24 -4.31 16.39
N SER A 323 3.97 -3.23 16.12
CA SER A 323 5.17 -2.90 16.88
C SER A 323 4.74 -2.63 18.32
N SER A 324 4.93 -3.62 19.20
CA SER A 324 5.02 -3.45 20.65
C SER A 324 6.44 -3.11 21.05
#